data_AF-A0AAW2WTE5-F1
#
_entry.id   AF-A0AAW2WTE5-F1
#
_cell.length_a   1.000
_cell.length_b   1.000
_cell.length_c   1.000
_cell.angle_alpha   90.00
_cell.angle_beta   90.00
_cell.angle_gamma   90.00
#
_symmetry.space_group_name_H-M   'P 1'
#
loop_
_entity.id
_entity.type
_entity.pdbx_description
1 polymer ?
#
loop_
_entity_poly.entity_id
_entity_poly.type
_entity_poly.pdbx_seq_one_letter_code
_entity_poly.pdbx_strand_id
1 'polypeptide(L)'
;MHLIRHNLDVMHIEKNVFDNIFNTVMDIKEKTKDNLNAWKDLKIICNQSELKVDERMPNVISKAVCTLTREQKRRICEWITHFKFSDGYASKLARCVDMKELRFHGMKSHHSHVL
;
A
#
# COMPACT_ATOMS: atom_id res chain seq x y z
N MET A 1 -11.10 -6.06 39.69
CA MET A 1 -10.30 -6.78 38.68
C MET A 1 -10.10 -5.83 37.51
N HIS A 2 -8.91 -5.23 37.37
CA HIS A 2 -8.62 -4.29 36.28
C HIS A 2 -8.51 -5.09 34.98
N LEU A 3 -9.56 -5.12 34.14
CA LEU A 3 -9.40 -5.55 32.76
C LEU A 3 -8.61 -4.46 32.04
N ILE A 4 -7.31 -4.69 31.84
CA ILE A 4 -6.56 -3.92 30.84
C ILE A 4 -7.22 -4.25 29.49
N ARG A 5 -8.01 -3.31 28.97
CA ARG A 5 -8.54 -3.37 27.61
C ARG A 5 -7.35 -3.56 26.67
N HIS A 6 -7.43 -4.51 25.75
CA HIS A 6 -6.40 -4.75 24.74
C HIS A 6 -5.89 -3.43 24.17
N ASN A 7 -4.62 -3.10 24.46
CA ASN A 7 -4.01 -1.88 23.97
C ASN A 7 -3.59 -2.11 22.52
N LEU A 8 -4.52 -1.88 21.60
CA LEU A 8 -4.23 -1.90 20.17
C LEU A 8 -3.43 -0.65 19.81
N ASP A 9 -2.22 -0.84 19.31
CA ASP A 9 -1.42 0.25 18.73
C ASP A 9 -2.02 0.63 17.37
N VAL A 10 -2.96 1.58 17.40
CA VAL A 10 -3.69 2.06 16.22
C VAL A 10 -2.72 2.52 15.13
N MET A 11 -1.65 3.22 15.51
CA MET A 11 -0.68 3.76 14.56
C MET A 11 0.10 2.64 13.85
N HIS A 12 0.40 1.53 14.54
CA HIS A 12 0.99 0.35 13.91
C HIS A 12 0.00 -0.36 12.98
N ILE A 13 -1.26 -0.47 13.37
CA ILE A 13 -2.32 -1.08 12.55
C ILE A 13 -2.52 -0.29 11.26
N GLU A 14 -2.71 1.03 11.37
CA GLU A 14 -2.85 1.93 10.23
C GLU A 14 -1.66 1.85 9.30
N LYS A 15 -0.44 1.85 9.84
CA LYS A 15 0.77 1.68 9.03
C LYS A 15 0.74 0.37 8.25
N ASN A 16 0.40 -0.74 8.90
CA ASN A 16 0.34 -2.04 8.24
C ASN A 16 -0.74 -2.05 7.14
N VAL A 17 -1.92 -1.48 7.38
CA VAL A 17 -2.98 -1.37 6.37
C VAL A 17 -2.51 -0.52 5.19
N PHE A 18 -1.95 0.67 5.46
CA PHE A 18 -1.40 1.57 4.44
C PHE A 18 -0.32 0.88 3.62
N ASP A 19 0.69 0.28 4.26
CA ASP A 19 1.82 -0.36 3.59
C ASP A 19 1.30 -1.50 2.68
N ASN A 20 0.30 -2.27 3.11
CA ASN A 20 -0.27 -3.33 2.26
C ASN A 20 -0.95 -2.77 1.01
N ILE A 21 -1.86 -1.79 1.18
CA ILE A 21 -2.58 -1.18 0.05
C ILE A 21 -1.59 -0.48 -0.90
N PHE A 22 -0.69 0.33 -0.34
CA PHE A 22 0.25 1.13 -1.11
C PHE A 22 1.23 0.25 -1.89
N ASN A 23 1.81 -0.79 -1.27
CA ASN A 23 2.73 -1.69 -1.96
C ASN A 23 2.04 -2.51 -3.06
N THR A 24 0.76 -2.87 -2.88
CA THR A 24 -0.04 -3.52 -3.92
C THR A 24 -0.28 -2.58 -5.09
N VAL A 25 -0.74 -1.34 -4.84
CA VAL A 25 -1.00 -0.34 -5.90
C VAL A 25 0.28 0.05 -6.65
N MET A 26 1.40 0.12 -5.95
CA MET A 26 2.72 0.41 -6.52
C MET A 26 3.42 -0.83 -7.12
N ASP A 27 2.80 -2.02 -7.11
CA ASP A 27 3.36 -3.29 -7.61
C ASP A 27 4.80 -3.57 -7.10
N ILE A 28 5.00 -3.43 -5.79
CA ILE A 28 6.28 -3.73 -5.16
C ILE A 28 6.35 -5.23 -4.88
N LYS A 29 6.97 -5.98 -5.79
CA LYS A 29 6.98 -7.46 -5.84
C LYS A 29 7.28 -8.16 -4.50
N GLU A 30 8.13 -7.59 -3.65
CA GLU A 30 8.55 -8.21 -2.39
C GLU A 30 7.71 -7.77 -1.17
N LYS A 31 6.83 -6.79 -1.33
CA LYS A 31 6.07 -6.19 -0.23
C LYS A 31 4.56 -6.28 -0.40
N THR A 32 4.08 -6.66 -1.57
CA THR A 32 2.65 -6.88 -1.80
C THR A 32 2.19 -8.13 -1.05
N LYS A 33 1.07 -8.01 -0.32
CA LYS A 33 0.36 -9.17 0.25
C LYS A 33 -0.65 -9.78 -0.73
N ASP A 34 -0.73 -9.22 -1.93
CA ASP A 34 -1.58 -9.72 -3.00
C ASP A 34 -0.98 -11.02 -3.54
N ASN A 35 -1.61 -12.15 -3.21
CA ASN A 35 -1.18 -13.48 -3.61
C ASN A 35 -2.40 -14.33 -3.98
N LEU A 36 -2.16 -15.52 -4.56
CA LEU A 36 -3.24 -16.40 -5.03
C LEU A 36 -4.25 -16.76 -3.92
N ASN A 37 -3.80 -16.93 -2.68
CA ASN A 37 -4.69 -17.26 -1.57
C ASN A 37 -5.58 -16.06 -1.21
N ALA A 38 -5.00 -14.85 -1.15
CA ALA A 38 -5.77 -13.63 -0.94
C ALA A 38 -6.88 -13.46 -2.00
N TRP A 39 -6.62 -13.82 -3.26
CA TRP A 39 -7.63 -13.81 -4.32
C TRP A 39 -8.73 -14.85 -4.15
N LYS A 40 -8.36 -16.08 -3.74
CA LYS A 40 -9.33 -17.12 -3.41
C LYS A 40 -10.23 -16.67 -2.27
N ASP A 41 -9.65 -16.07 -1.24
CA ASP A 41 -10.37 -15.54 -0.09
C ASP A 41 -11.31 -14.40 -0.51
N LEU A 42 -10.86 -13.46 -1.36
CA LEU A 42 -11.72 -12.40 -1.89
C LEU A 42 -12.92 -12.95 -2.68
N LYS A 43 -12.73 -13.99 -3.49
CA LYS A 43 -13.82 -14.64 -4.23
C LYS A 43 -14.87 -15.24 -3.28
N ILE A 44 -14.43 -15.83 -2.17
CA ILE A 44 -15.31 -16.47 -1.17
C ILE A 44 -15.98 -15.41 -0.28
N ILE A 45 -15.23 -14.44 0.23
CA ILE A 45 -15.69 -13.45 1.21
C ILE A 45 -16.50 -12.34 0.55
N CYS A 46 -16.06 -11.82 -0.59
CA CYS A 46 -16.70 -10.69 -1.26
C CYS A 46 -17.72 -11.12 -2.33
N ASN A 47 -17.94 -12.42 -2.51
CA ASN A 47 -18.87 -13.01 -3.48
C ASN A 47 -18.70 -12.45 -4.92
N GLN A 48 -17.48 -12.02 -5.27
CA GLN A 48 -17.13 -11.47 -6.59
C GLN A 48 -16.85 -12.61 -7.57
N SER A 49 -17.92 -13.20 -8.10
CA SER A 49 -17.86 -14.26 -9.11
C SER A 49 -17.26 -13.82 -10.45
N GLU A 50 -17.16 -12.52 -10.71
CA GLU A 50 -16.67 -11.95 -11.97
C GLU A 50 -15.14 -11.80 -12.04
N LEU A 51 -14.43 -12.02 -10.93
CA LEU A 51 -12.97 -12.04 -10.92
C LEU A 51 -12.48 -13.30 -11.66
N LYS A 52 -12.21 -13.16 -12.96
CA LYS A 52 -11.59 -14.19 -13.81
C LYS A 52 -10.14 -14.40 -13.40
N VAL A 53 -9.90 -15.10 -12.30
CA VAL A 53 -8.57 -15.59 -11.94
C VAL A 53 -8.24 -16.77 -12.86
N ASP A 54 -7.37 -16.56 -13.84
CA ASP A 54 -6.75 -17.64 -14.61
C ASP A 54 -5.76 -18.35 -13.68
N GLU A 55 -6.07 -19.60 -13.33
CA GLU A 55 -5.24 -20.41 -12.43
C GLU A 55 -3.84 -20.68 -12.98
N ARG A 56 -3.61 -20.46 -14.29
CA ARG A 56 -2.29 -20.57 -14.92
C ARG A 56 -1.46 -19.30 -14.83
N MET A 57 -2.09 -18.12 -14.69
CA MET A 57 -1.41 -16.82 -14.58
C MET A 57 -2.06 -15.86 -13.57
N PRO A 58 -2.21 -16.27 -12.30
CA PRO A 58 -2.94 -15.47 -11.31
C PRO A 58 -2.30 -14.11 -11.02
N ASN A 59 -0.96 -14.04 -11.07
CA ASN A 59 -0.20 -12.79 -10.89
C ASN A 59 -0.43 -11.74 -11.98
N VAL A 60 -0.94 -12.13 -13.16
CA VAL A 60 -1.16 -11.20 -14.28
C VAL A 60 -2.48 -10.46 -14.11
N ILE A 61 -3.52 -11.16 -13.66
CA ILE A 61 -4.85 -10.57 -13.45
C ILE A 61 -4.86 -9.66 -12.23
N SER A 62 -4.16 -10.04 -11.15
CA SER A 62 -4.08 -9.18 -9.96
C SER A 62 -3.31 -7.88 -10.22
N LYS A 63 -2.21 -7.97 -10.98
CA LYS A 63 -1.47 -6.80 -11.43
C LYS A 63 -2.32 -5.86 -12.28
N ALA A 64 -3.14 -6.38 -13.19
CA ALA A 64 -3.86 -5.55 -14.14
C ALA A 64 -4.96 -4.68 -13.49
N VAL A 65 -5.61 -5.16 -12.42
CA VAL A 65 -6.78 -4.48 -11.83
C VAL A 65 -6.39 -3.37 -10.86
N CYS A 66 -5.31 -3.56 -10.09
CA CYS A 66 -5.00 -2.71 -8.94
C CYS A 66 -3.66 -1.97 -9.03
N THR A 67 -2.85 -2.18 -10.07
CA THR A 67 -1.50 -1.58 -10.13
C THR A 67 -1.42 -0.37 -11.05
N LEU A 68 -0.56 0.57 -10.66
CA LEU A 68 -0.28 1.75 -11.46
C LEU A 68 0.70 1.45 -12.59
N THR A 69 0.48 2.09 -13.74
CA THR A 69 1.46 2.16 -14.81
C THR A 69 2.71 2.92 -14.36
N ARG A 70 3.84 2.72 -15.04
CA ARG A 70 5.10 3.43 -14.74
C ARG A 70 4.93 4.96 -14.75
N GLU A 71 4.15 5.49 -15.68
CA GLU A 71 3.87 6.93 -15.76
C GLU A 71 3.01 7.44 -14.60
N GLN A 72 2.02 6.67 -14.16
CA GLN A 72 1.24 7.01 -12.98
C GLN A 72 2.09 6.98 -11.71
N LYS A 73 2.96 5.96 -11.55
CA LYS A 73 3.92 5.91 -10.42
C LYS A 73 4.82 7.14 -10.41
N ARG A 74 5.36 7.52 -11.57
CA ARG A 74 6.19 8.73 -11.72
C ARG A 74 5.44 9.98 -11.26
N ARG A 75 4.21 10.20 -11.71
CA ARG A 75 3.38 11.35 -11.29
C ARG A 75 3.15 11.38 -9.78
N ILE A 76 2.90 10.24 -9.15
CA ILE A 76 2.75 10.15 -7.70
C ILE A 76 4.06 10.48 -6.98
N CYS A 77 5.18 9.90 -7.42
CA CYS A 77 6.49 10.19 -6.85
C CYS A 77 6.83 11.69 -6.98
N GLU A 78 6.61 12.29 -8.16
CA GLU A 78 6.80 13.73 -8.38
C GLU A 78 5.91 14.54 -7.43
N TRP A 79 4.62 14.24 -7.37
CA TRP A 79 3.69 14.92 -6.49
C TRP A 79 4.15 14.88 -5.03
N ILE A 80 4.54 13.71 -4.50
CA ILE A 80 5.04 13.59 -3.13
C ILE A 80 6.37 14.34 -2.92
N THR A 81 7.27 14.37 -3.91
CA THR A 81 8.53 15.11 -3.76
C THR A 81 8.32 16.63 -3.64
N HIS A 82 7.28 17.15 -4.30
CA HIS A 82 6.91 18.56 -4.22
C HIS A 82 5.98 18.88 -3.05
N PHE A 83 5.28 17.88 -2.50
CA PHE A 83 4.36 18.05 -1.40
C PHE A 83 5.10 18.50 -0.12
N LYS A 84 4.56 19.55 0.51
CA LYS A 84 5.07 20.11 1.76
C LYS A 84 3.92 20.26 2.74
N PHE A 85 4.18 19.88 3.98
CA PHE A 85 3.29 20.16 5.08
C PHE A 85 3.56 21.56 5.64
N SER A 86 2.59 22.10 6.39
CA SER A 86 2.83 23.25 7.25
C SER A 86 3.92 22.92 8.27
N ASP A 87 4.63 23.96 8.71
CA ASP A 87 5.70 23.78 9.68
C ASP A 87 5.18 23.10 10.97
N GLY A 88 5.96 22.15 11.50
CA GLY A 88 5.59 21.37 12.69
C GLY A 88 4.58 20.22 12.49
N TYR A 89 3.93 20.08 11.33
CA TYR A 89 2.91 19.02 11.14
C TYR A 89 3.51 17.64 10.81
N ALA A 90 4.34 17.55 9.77
CA ALA A 90 5.00 16.29 9.39
C ALA A 90 6.33 16.54 8.69
N SER A 91 7.23 15.57 8.77
CA SER A 91 8.53 15.66 8.10
C SER A 91 8.39 15.48 6.59
N LYS A 92 9.35 16.04 5.83
CA LYS A 92 9.28 16.08 4.37
C LYS A 92 9.29 14.68 3.74
N LEU A 93 8.17 14.29 3.13
CA LEU A 93 7.99 12.98 2.48
C LEU A 93 8.92 12.76 1.28
N ALA A 94 9.41 13.83 0.66
CA ALA A 94 10.38 13.74 -0.44
C ALA A 94 11.62 12.89 -0.08
N ARG A 95 11.99 12.82 1.21
CA ARG A 95 13.11 11.99 1.68
C ARG A 95 12.84 10.48 1.59
N CYS A 96 11.58 10.10 1.45
CA CYS A 96 11.14 8.72 1.33
C CYS A 96 10.98 8.27 -0.12
N VAL A 97 11.13 9.16 -1.11
CA VAL A 97 10.87 8.86 -2.53
C VAL A 97 12.17 8.57 -3.27
N ASP A 98 12.22 7.42 -3.93
CA ASP A 98 13.26 7.07 -4.90
C ASP A 98 12.72 7.26 -6.32
N MET A 99 13.15 8.34 -6.96
CA MET A 99 12.72 8.70 -8.33
C MET A 99 13.31 7.79 -9.41
N LYS A 100 14.38 7.03 -9.12
CA LYS A 100 14.97 6.10 -10.10
C LYS A 100 14.16 4.82 -10.17
N GLU A 101 13.86 4.27 -9.00
CA GLU A 101 13.11 3.01 -8.85
C GLU A 101 11.59 3.22 -8.74
N LEU A 102 11.12 4.48 -8.70
CA LEU A 102 9.71 4.87 -8.55
C LEU A 102 9.04 4.19 -7.36
N ARG A 103 9.73 4.19 -6.22
CA ARG A 103 9.31 3.50 -4.98
C ARG A 103 9.53 4.36 -3.75
N PHE A 104 8.94 3.93 -2.64
CA PHE A 104 9.03 4.62 -1.36
C PHE A 104 9.84 3.79 -0.35
N HIS A 105 10.68 4.44 0.45
CA HIS A 105 11.49 3.82 1.48
C HIS A 105 11.49 4.62 2.78
N GLY A 106 11.69 3.94 3.92
CA GLY A 106 11.87 4.60 5.22
C GLY A 106 10.67 5.41 5.71
N MET A 107 9.46 5.13 5.22
CA MET A 107 8.24 5.78 5.72
C MET A 107 7.95 5.33 7.16
N LYS A 108 7.81 6.30 8.05
CA LYS A 108 7.40 6.11 9.44
C LYS A 108 5.88 5.99 9.53
N SER A 109 5.37 5.47 10.64
CA SER A 109 3.92 5.34 10.84
C SER A 109 3.17 6.66 10.71
N HIS A 110 3.75 7.75 11.23
CA HIS A 110 3.18 9.09 11.04
C HIS A 110 3.12 9.53 9.57
N HIS A 111 4.07 9.11 8.73
CA HIS A 111 4.02 9.42 7.29
C HIS A 111 2.89 8.67 6.59
N SER A 112 2.66 7.41 6.98
CA SER A 112 1.55 6.59 6.50
C SER A 112 0.20 7.04 7.03
N HIS A 113 0.13 7.59 8.25
CA HIS A 113 -1.10 8.09 8.86
C HIS A 113 -1.58 9.40 8.21
N VAL A 114 -0.64 10.23 7.77
CA VAL A 114 -0.94 11.56 7.19
C VAL A 114 -1.31 11.49 5.70
N LEU A 115 -0.91 10.41 5.01
CA LEU A 115 -1.19 10.18 3.59
C LEU A 115 -2.48 9.38 3.40
#